data_AF-A0A5B9FEW3-F1
#
_entry.id   AF-A0A5B9FEW3-F1
#
_cell.length_a   1.000
_cell.length_b   1.000
_cell.length_c   1.000
_cell.angle_alpha   90.00
_cell.angle_beta   90.00
_cell.angle_gamma   90.00
#
_symmetry.space_group_name_H-M   'P 1'
#
loop_
_entity.id
_entity.type
_entity.pdbx_description
1 polymer ?
#
loop_
_entity_poly.entity_id
_entity_poly.type
_entity_poly.pdbx_seq_one_letter_code
_entity_poly.pdbx_strand_id
1 'polypeptide(L)'
;MQFLSRNSAMAAEADRRRRPFRLASSVAVLVSVGLALSSCQSLFEQAYEPSVAPSSNPQIVDEVQKGDPRAQMGAREHPRIVASYGGEYSDAKTERLVARIAGALTAVSENPNQSYRITILNSPAINAFALPGGYLYVTRGLLALANDASEVAAVLSHEMAHVTANHGIERQRREEAEVIASRVVAEVLSSDLAGKQALARGKLRLAAFSRQQELQADVIGVRTLGEAGYDPYAAARFLDSMARYSQFTSVDPDADQSLDFLSSHPNAPQRVELAKRHARAFGPEGTHGETGREYYLNGIDGLLYGDSPQEGFVRGQTFLHGQLGIRFDVPVGFQIDNKVEAVLATGPGDVAIRFDGVADNQKISLPNYISSGWVTGLLPDTIRTITVNGLEAATARASADRWDFDITVIRIGPQIFRFLTAVPKGSPALETTAAQLRASFRRITPQEAASLKPLRVRVVTVGANDNIGTLSARMMGTDRKLELFRMINALGPTSNVRPGTRVKIISE
;
A
#
# COMPACT_ATOMS: atom_id res chain seq x y z
N MET A 1 -94.23 16.28 44.07
CA MET A 1 -95.63 16.36 43.56
C MET A 1 -95.88 15.14 42.70
N GLN A 2 -96.96 14.43 43.01
CA GLN A 2 -97.47 13.24 42.31
C GLN A 2 -97.72 13.53 40.81
N PHE A 3 -97.54 12.55 39.93
CA PHE A 3 -98.68 11.78 39.40
C PHE A 3 -98.23 10.59 38.52
N LEU A 4 -98.88 9.46 38.81
CA LEU A 4 -98.86 8.18 38.10
C LEU A 4 -99.95 8.15 37.01
N SER A 5 -99.80 7.25 36.03
CA SER A 5 -100.80 6.29 35.49
C SER A 5 -100.60 6.11 33.96
N ARG A 6 -100.26 4.89 33.48
CA ARG A 6 -101.13 3.74 33.05
C ARG A 6 -102.00 4.12 31.82
N ASN A 7 -102.18 3.33 30.75
CA ASN A 7 -102.36 1.88 30.53
C ASN A 7 -102.25 1.61 28.99
N SER A 8 -101.75 0.46 28.50
CA SER A 8 -102.50 -0.70 27.90
C SER A 8 -103.24 -0.39 26.58
N ALA A 9 -103.30 -1.19 25.49
CA ALA A 9 -103.15 -2.63 25.26
C ALA A 9 -103.13 -2.96 23.73
N MET A 10 -102.65 -4.17 23.37
CA MET A 10 -103.07 -5.09 22.26
C MET A 10 -102.99 -4.62 20.79
N ALA A 11 -102.84 -5.45 19.76
CA ALA A 11 -102.35 -6.81 19.50
C ALA A 11 -102.45 -6.97 17.96
N ALA A 12 -101.51 -7.66 17.30
CA ALA A 12 -101.76 -8.49 16.11
C ALA A 12 -100.45 -9.05 15.55
N GLU A 13 -100.49 -10.34 15.27
CA GLU A 13 -99.42 -11.23 14.84
C GLU A 13 -99.61 -11.54 13.35
N ALA A 14 -98.55 -11.48 12.52
CA ALA A 14 -98.48 -12.19 11.23
C ALA A 14 -97.04 -12.23 10.65
N ASP A 15 -96.41 -13.39 10.88
CA ASP A 15 -95.51 -14.20 10.05
C ASP A 15 -94.69 -13.63 8.85
N ARG A 16 -93.42 -14.07 8.84
CA ARG A 16 -92.55 -14.43 7.69
C ARG A 16 -92.06 -13.35 6.70
N ARG A 17 -90.74 -13.05 6.77
CA ARG A 17 -89.69 -13.62 5.89
C ARG A 17 -88.31 -12.99 6.13
N ARG A 18 -87.29 -13.86 6.08
CA ARG A 18 -85.85 -13.59 6.21
C ARG A 18 -85.30 -12.66 5.11
N ARG A 19 -84.34 -11.80 5.46
CA ARG A 19 -83.05 -11.57 4.76
C ARG A 19 -82.13 -10.66 5.59
N PRO A 20 -80.84 -11.03 5.82
CA PRO A 20 -79.88 -10.16 6.51
C PRO A 20 -79.19 -9.25 5.48
N PHE A 21 -79.02 -7.96 5.80
CA PHE A 21 -78.30 -7.02 4.94
C PHE A 21 -77.18 -6.32 5.72
N ARG A 22 -75.95 -6.64 5.29
CA ARG A 22 -74.77 -5.77 5.16
C ARG A 22 -74.12 -5.22 6.44
N LEU A 23 -73.28 -6.05 7.05
CA LEU A 23 -72.12 -5.60 7.84
C LEU A 23 -70.78 -6.18 7.36
N ALA A 24 -70.78 -6.95 6.27
CA ALA A 24 -69.57 -7.60 5.75
C ALA A 24 -68.75 -6.75 4.76
N SER A 25 -69.28 -5.63 4.24
CA SER A 25 -68.61 -4.87 3.18
C SER A 25 -67.55 -3.88 3.68
N SER A 26 -67.60 -3.44 4.94
CA SER A 26 -66.68 -2.40 5.44
C SER A 26 -65.36 -2.98 5.99
N VAL A 27 -65.37 -4.22 6.48
CA VAL A 27 -64.15 -4.91 6.96
C VAL A 27 -63.32 -5.43 5.78
N ALA A 28 -63.97 -5.87 4.70
CA ALA A 28 -63.27 -6.33 3.50
C ALA A 28 -62.48 -5.21 2.81
N VAL A 29 -63.03 -3.99 2.76
CA VAL A 29 -62.36 -2.84 2.11
C VAL A 29 -61.12 -2.38 2.90
N LEU A 30 -61.18 -2.39 4.24
CA LEU A 30 -60.04 -2.01 5.09
C LEU A 30 -58.88 -3.03 5.05
N VAL A 31 -59.18 -4.32 4.93
CA VAL A 31 -58.15 -5.37 4.79
C VAL A 31 -57.51 -5.33 3.38
N SER A 32 -58.27 -5.02 2.33
CA SER A 32 -57.71 -4.87 0.98
C SER A 32 -56.85 -3.61 0.80
N VAL A 33 -57.12 -2.52 1.53
CA VAL A 33 -56.26 -1.31 1.49
C VAL A 33 -54.97 -1.51 2.29
N GLY A 34 -55.02 -2.25 3.42
CA GLY A 34 -53.82 -2.62 4.18
C GLY A 34 -52.89 -3.56 3.40
N LEU A 35 -53.44 -4.54 2.69
CA LEU A 35 -52.66 -5.44 1.83
C LEU A 35 -52.11 -4.73 0.58
N ALA A 36 -52.83 -3.77 0.00
CA ALA A 36 -52.35 -2.97 -1.12
C ALA A 36 -51.20 -2.02 -0.73
N LEU A 37 -51.20 -1.49 0.50
CA LEU A 37 -50.13 -0.62 1.02
C LEU A 37 -48.86 -1.41 1.42
N SER A 38 -49.00 -2.65 1.91
CA SER A 38 -47.85 -3.53 2.17
C SER A 38 -47.22 -4.11 0.90
N SER A 39 -47.99 -4.29 -0.19
CA SER A 39 -47.45 -4.73 -1.48
C SER A 39 -46.70 -3.64 -2.26
N CYS A 40 -46.82 -2.36 -1.88
CA CYS A 40 -46.08 -1.27 -2.51
C CYS A 40 -44.68 -1.04 -1.89
N GLN A 41 -44.40 -1.60 -0.70
CA GLN A 41 -43.05 -1.52 -0.10
C GLN A 41 -42.14 -2.69 -0.51
N SER A 42 -42.69 -3.80 -1.03
CA SER A 42 -41.91 -4.95 -1.51
C SER A 42 -41.50 -4.85 -2.99
N LEU A 43 -41.94 -3.82 -3.72
CA LEU A 43 -41.59 -3.59 -5.13
C LEU A 43 -40.36 -2.68 -5.33
N PHE A 44 -39.81 -2.12 -4.25
CA PHE A 44 -38.62 -1.24 -4.29
C PHE A 44 -37.38 -1.80 -3.58
N GLU A 45 -37.46 -3.02 -3.06
CA GLU A 45 -36.32 -3.78 -2.54
C GLU A 45 -35.92 -4.91 -3.51
N GLN A 46 -35.84 -4.59 -4.79
CA GLN A 46 -34.92 -5.32 -5.65
C GLN A 46 -33.51 -4.92 -5.23
N ALA A 47 -32.94 -5.70 -4.32
CA ALA A 47 -31.50 -5.75 -4.16
C ALA A 47 -30.89 -5.82 -5.56
N TYR A 48 -30.17 -4.78 -5.95
CA TYR A 48 -29.35 -4.78 -7.14
C TYR A 48 -28.31 -5.88 -6.96
N GLU A 49 -28.62 -7.08 -7.44
CA GLU A 49 -27.66 -8.13 -7.74
C GLU A 49 -27.09 -7.76 -9.11
N PRO A 50 -25.87 -7.21 -9.21
CA PRO A 50 -25.26 -6.96 -10.51
C PRO A 50 -25.09 -8.31 -11.21
N SER A 51 -25.96 -8.64 -12.16
CA SER A 51 -25.80 -9.78 -13.07
C SER A 51 -24.75 -9.47 -14.14
N VAL A 52 -23.63 -8.87 -13.72
CA VAL A 52 -22.49 -8.58 -14.59
C VAL A 52 -21.55 -9.79 -14.50
N ALA A 53 -21.79 -10.77 -15.35
CA ALA A 53 -20.76 -11.77 -15.64
C ALA A 53 -19.70 -11.13 -16.56
N PRO A 54 -18.41 -11.42 -16.39
CA PRO A 54 -17.38 -10.98 -17.35
C PRO A 54 -17.78 -11.42 -18.77
N SER A 55 -17.56 -10.53 -19.75
CA SER A 55 -17.75 -10.87 -21.18
C SER A 55 -17.04 -12.19 -21.51
N SER A 56 -17.68 -13.05 -22.29
CA SER A 56 -17.05 -14.26 -22.84
C SER A 56 -15.89 -13.94 -23.79
N ASN A 57 -15.74 -12.68 -24.17
CA ASN A 57 -14.60 -12.14 -24.91
C ASN A 57 -14.13 -10.84 -24.23
N PRO A 58 -13.37 -10.90 -23.14
CA PRO A 58 -12.90 -9.71 -22.45
C PRO A 58 -11.89 -8.99 -23.34
N GLN A 59 -12.19 -7.75 -23.73
CA GLN A 59 -11.20 -6.89 -24.36
C GLN A 59 -10.18 -6.51 -23.29
N ILE A 60 -9.01 -7.15 -23.32
CA ILE A 60 -7.91 -6.77 -22.43
C ILE A 60 -7.19 -5.55 -23.00
N VAL A 61 -6.66 -4.71 -22.11
CA VAL A 61 -6.01 -3.44 -22.48
C VAL A 61 -4.93 -3.64 -23.55
N ASP A 62 -4.22 -4.77 -23.48
CA ASP A 62 -3.18 -5.16 -24.43
C ASP A 62 -3.73 -5.39 -25.85
N GLU A 63 -4.98 -5.85 -25.99
CA GLU A 63 -5.65 -6.03 -27.29
C GLU A 63 -6.18 -4.71 -27.83
N VAL A 64 -6.79 -3.89 -26.98
CA VAL A 64 -7.34 -2.57 -27.36
C VAL A 64 -6.24 -1.62 -27.84
N GLN A 65 -5.02 -1.74 -27.28
CA GLN A 65 -3.90 -0.84 -27.56
C GLN A 65 -2.76 -1.48 -28.35
N LYS A 66 -3.00 -2.65 -28.97
CA LYS A 66 -1.98 -3.43 -29.68
C LYS A 66 -1.18 -2.64 -30.74
N GLY A 67 -1.80 -1.61 -31.33
CA GLY A 67 -1.21 -0.72 -32.33
C GLY A 67 -0.45 0.50 -31.78
N ASP A 68 -0.51 0.78 -30.47
CA ASP A 68 0.18 1.90 -29.84
C ASP A 68 1.61 1.51 -29.41
N PRO A 69 2.68 2.13 -29.96
CA PRO A 69 4.06 1.89 -29.53
C PRO A 69 4.29 2.09 -28.03
N ARG A 70 3.51 2.95 -27.38
CA ARG A 70 3.57 3.20 -25.93
C ARG A 70 3.05 2.00 -25.14
N ALA A 71 1.93 1.42 -25.57
CA ALA A 71 1.38 0.20 -24.97
C ALA A 71 2.30 -1.00 -25.13
N GLN A 72 3.01 -1.11 -26.26
CA GLN A 72 4.03 -2.15 -26.43
C GLN A 72 5.22 -1.99 -25.48
N MET A 73 5.60 -0.75 -25.14
CA MET A 73 6.63 -0.48 -24.13
C MET A 73 6.14 -0.90 -22.74
N GLY A 74 4.94 -0.47 -22.35
CA GLY A 74 4.32 -0.87 -21.09
C GLY A 74 4.23 -2.39 -20.95
N ALA A 75 3.78 -3.09 -22.00
CA ALA A 75 3.69 -4.55 -22.04
C ALA A 75 5.05 -5.25 -21.84
N ARG A 76 6.14 -4.69 -22.37
CA ARG A 76 7.49 -5.25 -22.22
C ARG A 76 8.05 -5.07 -20.80
N GLU A 77 7.79 -3.93 -20.17
CA GLU A 77 8.31 -3.64 -18.83
C GLU A 77 7.42 -4.21 -17.71
N HIS A 78 6.14 -4.46 -17.97
CA HIS A 78 5.18 -4.94 -16.98
C HIS A 78 5.67 -6.19 -16.20
N PRO A 79 6.17 -7.27 -16.82
CA PRO A 79 6.67 -8.43 -16.07
C PRO A 79 7.85 -8.10 -15.14
N ARG A 80 8.73 -7.17 -15.54
CA ARG A 80 9.89 -6.77 -14.73
C ARG A 80 9.45 -5.96 -13.51
N ILE A 81 8.52 -5.03 -13.72
CA ILE A 81 7.91 -4.24 -12.65
C ILE A 81 7.19 -5.14 -11.65
N VAL A 82 6.35 -6.05 -12.14
CA VAL A 82 5.63 -7.00 -11.28
C VAL A 82 6.63 -7.82 -10.44
N ALA A 83 7.70 -8.32 -11.05
CA ALA A 83 8.73 -9.07 -10.34
C ALA A 83 9.47 -8.23 -9.29
N SER A 84 9.81 -6.97 -9.57
CA SER A 84 10.54 -6.11 -8.64
C SER A 84 9.72 -5.68 -7.41
N TYR A 85 8.40 -5.88 -7.44
CA TYR A 85 7.47 -5.53 -6.35
C TYR A 85 6.79 -6.75 -5.72
N GLY A 86 7.39 -7.94 -5.83
CA GLY A 86 6.91 -9.15 -5.13
C GLY A 86 5.73 -9.84 -5.81
N GLY A 87 5.45 -9.50 -7.08
CA GLY A 87 4.35 -10.05 -7.88
C GLY A 87 3.08 -9.19 -7.86
N GLU A 88 2.05 -9.69 -8.53
CA GLU A 88 0.70 -9.11 -8.46
C GLU A 88 0.03 -9.57 -7.16
N TYR A 89 -0.65 -8.64 -6.48
CA TYR A 89 -1.50 -8.94 -5.34
C TYR A 89 -2.94 -9.14 -5.83
N SER A 90 -3.51 -10.31 -5.57
CA SER A 90 -4.89 -10.62 -5.94
C SER A 90 -5.79 -10.74 -4.72
N ASP A 91 -6.82 -9.90 -4.69
CA ASP A 91 -7.93 -9.95 -3.74
C ASP A 91 -9.17 -9.34 -4.40
N ALA A 92 -10.22 -10.15 -4.58
CA ALA A 92 -11.38 -9.75 -5.38
C ALA A 92 -12.11 -8.51 -4.85
N LYS A 93 -12.07 -8.23 -3.53
CA LYS A 93 -12.69 -7.03 -2.96
C LYS A 93 -11.85 -5.79 -3.24
N THR A 94 -10.54 -5.90 -3.04
CA THR A 94 -9.56 -4.84 -3.29
C THR A 94 -9.50 -4.49 -4.78
N GLU A 95 -9.49 -5.50 -5.65
CA GLU A 95 -9.55 -5.32 -7.11
C GLU A 95 -10.81 -4.57 -7.55
N ARG A 96 -11.99 -4.95 -7.03
CA ARG A 96 -13.25 -4.22 -7.31
C ARG A 96 -13.21 -2.78 -6.80
N LEU A 97 -12.63 -2.54 -5.63
CA LEU A 97 -12.46 -1.20 -5.08
C LEU A 97 -11.61 -0.33 -6.02
N VAL A 98 -10.43 -0.82 -6.40
CA VAL A 98 -9.50 -0.07 -7.25
C VAL A 98 -10.08 0.12 -8.65
N ALA A 99 -10.75 -0.89 -9.22
CA ALA A 99 -11.44 -0.80 -10.50
C ALA A 99 -12.58 0.24 -10.49
N ARG A 100 -13.37 0.30 -9.41
CA ARG A 100 -14.41 1.34 -9.24
C ARG A 100 -13.80 2.75 -9.26
N ILE A 101 -12.70 2.94 -8.54
CA ILE A 101 -12.02 4.24 -8.47
C ILE A 101 -11.48 4.63 -9.85
N ALA A 102 -10.68 3.76 -10.47
CA ALA A 102 -10.09 4.04 -11.77
C ALA A 102 -11.13 4.24 -12.87
N GLY A 103 -12.24 3.49 -12.85
CA GLY A 103 -13.34 3.66 -13.79
C GLY A 103 -14.00 5.04 -13.68
N ALA A 104 -14.24 5.52 -12.46
CA ALA A 104 -14.79 6.85 -12.23
C ALA A 104 -13.86 7.97 -12.73
N LEU A 105 -12.55 7.85 -12.49
CA LEU A 105 -11.55 8.80 -13.00
C LEU A 105 -11.44 8.78 -14.53
N THR A 106 -11.45 7.60 -15.14
CA THR A 106 -11.31 7.44 -16.60
C THR A 106 -12.49 8.08 -17.33
N ALA A 107 -13.70 7.94 -16.79
CA ALA A 107 -14.93 8.47 -17.38
C ALA A 107 -14.95 10.00 -17.55
N VAL A 108 -14.19 10.73 -16.73
CA VAL A 108 -14.09 12.20 -16.78
C VAL A 108 -12.73 12.69 -17.28
N SER A 109 -11.82 11.78 -17.61
CA SER A 109 -10.47 12.16 -18.05
C SER A 109 -10.50 12.85 -19.42
N GLU A 110 -9.47 13.65 -19.70
CA GLU A 110 -9.31 14.34 -21.00
C GLU A 110 -9.19 13.38 -22.20
N ASN A 111 -8.97 12.07 -21.95
CA ASN A 111 -8.95 11.02 -22.96
C ASN A 111 -9.79 9.80 -22.51
N PRO A 112 -11.13 9.86 -22.60
CA PRO A 112 -12.00 8.80 -22.10
C PRO A 112 -11.93 7.49 -22.91
N ASN A 113 -11.30 7.52 -24.09
CA ASN A 113 -11.05 6.33 -24.91
C ASN A 113 -9.78 5.57 -24.50
N GLN A 114 -8.95 6.17 -23.62
CA GLN A 114 -7.78 5.50 -23.07
C GLN A 114 -8.25 4.37 -22.14
N SER A 115 -7.84 3.14 -22.43
CA SER A 115 -8.04 2.03 -21.48
C SER A 115 -6.89 1.99 -20.48
N TYR A 116 -7.22 1.69 -19.22
CA TYR A 116 -6.22 1.53 -18.17
C TYR A 116 -6.22 0.11 -17.62
N ARG A 117 -5.03 -0.50 -17.54
CA ARG A 117 -4.77 -1.75 -16.83
C ARG A 117 -4.25 -1.39 -15.45
N ILE A 118 -5.06 -1.58 -14.42
CA ILE A 118 -4.61 -1.37 -13.05
C ILE A 118 -4.07 -2.67 -12.47
N THR A 119 -2.86 -2.62 -11.94
CA THR A 119 -2.18 -3.75 -11.29
C THR A 119 -1.92 -3.39 -9.83
N ILE A 120 -2.43 -4.21 -8.91
CA ILE A 120 -2.09 -4.09 -7.48
C ILE A 120 -0.78 -4.85 -7.26
N LEU A 121 0.26 -4.15 -6.81
CA LEU A 121 1.58 -4.72 -6.56
C LEU A 121 1.67 -5.28 -5.14
N ASN A 122 2.24 -6.46 -4.98
CA ASN A 122 2.39 -7.17 -3.71
C ASN A 122 3.50 -6.61 -2.80
N SER A 123 3.69 -5.29 -2.79
CA SER A 123 4.72 -4.63 -2.01
C SER A 123 4.14 -3.85 -0.82
N PRO A 124 4.80 -3.89 0.36
CA PRO A 124 4.43 -3.05 1.49
C PRO A 124 4.88 -1.59 1.32
N ALA A 125 5.70 -1.28 0.32
CA ALA A 125 6.09 0.10 0.00
C ALA A 125 4.83 0.92 -0.29
N ILE A 126 4.84 2.21 0.01
CA ILE A 126 3.78 3.14 -0.42
C ILE A 126 4.20 3.70 -1.76
N ASN A 127 3.57 3.21 -2.83
CA ASN A 127 3.83 3.69 -4.17
C ASN A 127 2.63 3.52 -5.11
N ALA A 128 2.59 4.38 -6.11
CA ALA A 128 1.77 4.25 -7.31
C ALA A 128 2.51 4.94 -8.44
N PHE A 129 2.33 4.42 -9.66
CA PHE A 129 2.92 5.05 -10.85
C PHE A 129 2.20 4.58 -12.10
N ALA A 130 2.37 5.33 -13.18
CA ALA A 130 1.90 4.95 -14.50
C ALA A 130 3.06 4.67 -15.47
N LEU A 131 2.86 3.70 -16.36
CA LEU A 131 3.66 3.57 -17.57
C LEU A 131 2.86 4.00 -18.80
N PRO A 132 3.54 4.39 -19.90
CA PRO A 132 2.88 4.66 -21.17
C PRO A 132 1.99 3.50 -21.62
N GLY A 133 0.89 3.82 -22.33
CA GLY A 133 -0.07 2.81 -22.81
C GLY A 133 -1.01 2.27 -21.72
N GLY A 134 -1.37 3.11 -20.75
CA GLY A 134 -2.47 2.82 -19.83
C GLY A 134 -2.15 1.84 -18.70
N TYR A 135 -0.90 1.54 -18.41
CA TYR A 135 -0.57 0.71 -17.24
C TYR A 135 -0.52 1.58 -15.99
N LEU A 136 -1.38 1.29 -15.01
CA LEU A 136 -1.40 1.92 -13.69
C LEU A 136 -1.01 0.88 -12.65
N TYR A 137 -0.15 1.28 -11.73
CA TYR A 137 0.31 0.45 -10.63
C TYR A 137 -0.03 1.11 -9.31
N VAL A 138 -0.48 0.31 -8.35
CA VAL A 138 -0.70 0.75 -6.97
C VAL A 138 -0.22 -0.34 -6.03
N THR A 139 0.51 0.00 -4.98
CA THR A 139 0.98 -1.00 -4.01
C THR A 139 -0.07 -1.23 -2.92
N ARG A 140 -0.08 -2.45 -2.35
CA ARG A 140 -0.89 -2.73 -1.14
C ARG A 140 -0.48 -1.87 0.06
N GLY A 141 0.78 -1.43 0.14
CA GLY A 141 1.22 -0.45 1.15
C GLY A 141 0.49 0.90 1.04
N LEU A 142 0.28 1.40 -0.18
CA LEU A 142 -0.48 2.64 -0.41
C LEU A 142 -1.94 2.47 0.02
N LEU A 143 -2.57 1.37 -0.37
CA LEU A 143 -3.95 1.03 0.03
C LEU A 143 -4.09 0.79 1.54
N ALA A 144 -3.03 0.37 2.23
CA ALA A 144 -3.06 0.28 3.69
C ALA A 144 -2.98 1.66 4.36
N LEU A 145 -2.22 2.61 3.78
CA LEU A 145 -2.05 3.96 4.31
C LEU A 145 -3.29 4.83 4.09
N ALA A 146 -3.83 4.86 2.87
CA ALA A 146 -4.98 5.71 2.52
C ALA A 146 -6.20 5.44 3.42
N ASN A 147 -6.98 6.47 3.69
CA ASN A 147 -8.07 6.46 4.67
C ASN A 147 -9.47 6.35 4.06
N ASP A 148 -9.58 6.60 2.76
CA ASP A 148 -10.82 6.50 2.00
C ASP A 148 -10.53 6.36 0.50
N ALA A 149 -11.59 6.18 -0.29
CA ALA A 149 -11.47 5.99 -1.74
C ALA A 149 -10.98 7.25 -2.45
N SER A 150 -11.36 8.43 -1.98
CA SER A 150 -10.94 9.71 -2.57
C SER A 150 -9.44 9.94 -2.45
N GLU A 151 -8.78 9.48 -1.39
CA GLU A 151 -7.31 9.57 -1.26
C GLU A 151 -6.60 8.67 -2.29
N VAL A 152 -7.09 7.45 -2.51
CA VAL A 152 -6.56 6.58 -3.58
C VAL A 152 -6.86 7.18 -4.95
N ALA A 153 -8.05 7.73 -5.15
CA ALA A 153 -8.44 8.40 -6.38
C ALA A 153 -7.54 9.61 -6.67
N ALA A 154 -7.16 10.37 -5.65
CA ALA A 154 -6.26 11.52 -5.79
C ALA A 154 -4.87 11.10 -6.29
N VAL A 155 -4.34 9.99 -5.77
CA VAL A 155 -3.06 9.45 -6.24
C VAL A 155 -3.18 8.96 -7.68
N LEU A 156 -4.21 8.17 -7.98
CA LEU A 156 -4.39 7.64 -9.34
C LEU A 156 -4.65 8.75 -10.36
N SER A 157 -5.38 9.81 -10.01
CA SER A 157 -5.61 10.95 -10.91
C SER A 157 -4.33 11.75 -11.14
N HIS A 158 -3.45 11.86 -10.13
CA HIS A 158 -2.10 12.43 -10.28
C HIS A 158 -1.25 11.61 -11.25
N GLU A 159 -1.24 10.27 -11.12
CA GLU A 159 -0.51 9.39 -12.05
C GLU A 159 -1.08 9.45 -13.48
N MET A 160 -2.40 9.49 -13.62
CA MET A 160 -3.06 9.69 -14.91
C MET A 160 -2.68 11.05 -15.52
N ALA A 161 -2.55 12.10 -14.71
CA ALA A 161 -2.11 13.41 -15.17
C ALA A 161 -0.68 13.40 -15.73
N HIS A 162 0.25 12.64 -15.12
CA HIS A 162 1.59 12.43 -15.68
C HIS A 162 1.55 11.76 -17.07
N VAL A 163 0.62 10.82 -17.28
CA VAL A 163 0.42 10.17 -18.59
C VAL A 163 -0.14 11.16 -19.61
N THR A 164 -1.23 11.85 -19.27
CA THR A 164 -1.90 12.81 -20.16
C THR A 164 -0.96 13.96 -20.55
N ALA A 165 -0.17 14.46 -19.61
CA ALA A 165 0.83 15.51 -19.85
C ALA A 165 2.14 15.00 -20.48
N ASN A 166 2.25 13.70 -20.78
CA ASN A 166 3.43 13.05 -21.38
C ASN A 166 4.74 13.22 -20.57
N HIS A 167 4.66 13.47 -19.26
CA HIS A 167 5.84 13.71 -18.42
C HIS A 167 6.83 12.54 -18.44
N GLY A 168 6.33 11.29 -18.44
CA GLY A 168 7.19 10.11 -18.51
C GLY A 168 7.98 9.99 -19.82
N ILE A 169 7.39 10.41 -20.95
CA ILE A 169 8.05 10.41 -22.26
C ILE A 169 9.13 11.49 -22.31
N GLU A 170 8.83 12.68 -21.75
CA GLU A 170 9.82 13.74 -21.64
C GLU A 170 11.00 13.32 -20.75
N ARG A 171 10.72 12.65 -19.63
CA ARG A 171 11.74 12.07 -18.75
C ARG A 171 12.63 11.08 -19.50
N GLN A 172 12.03 10.11 -20.21
CA GLN A 172 12.79 9.14 -20.99
C GLN A 172 13.69 9.81 -22.04
N ARG A 173 13.20 10.83 -22.74
CA ARG A 173 14.02 11.59 -23.69
C ARG A 173 15.20 12.31 -23.02
N ARG A 174 15.00 12.83 -21.80
CA ARG A 174 16.08 13.45 -21.01
C ARG A 174 17.11 12.40 -20.57
N GLU A 175 16.66 11.23 -20.11
CA GLU A 175 17.54 10.11 -19.76
C GLU A 175 18.36 9.63 -20.97
N GLU A 176 17.73 9.45 -22.14
CA GLU A 176 18.42 9.08 -23.38
C GLU A 176 19.44 10.13 -23.80
N ALA A 177 19.09 11.42 -23.73
CA ALA A 177 20.01 12.53 -24.02
C ALA A 177 21.19 12.58 -23.03
N GLU A 178 20.96 12.31 -21.74
CA GLU A 178 22.02 12.28 -20.73
C GLU A 178 22.89 11.03 -20.85
N VAL A 179 22.35 9.88 -21.26
CA VAL A 179 23.15 8.68 -21.59
C VAL A 179 24.09 8.98 -22.76
N ILE A 180 23.66 9.75 -23.76
CA ILE A 180 24.51 10.18 -24.87
C ILE A 180 25.57 11.19 -24.37
N ALA A 181 25.18 12.20 -23.58
CA ALA A 181 26.11 13.19 -23.04
C ALA A 181 27.15 12.58 -22.08
N SER A 182 26.74 11.64 -21.23
CA SER A 182 27.63 10.94 -20.29
C SER A 182 28.61 10.00 -20.98
N ARG A 183 28.28 9.44 -22.16
CA ARG A 183 29.24 8.72 -23.00
C ARG A 183 30.35 9.65 -23.52
N VAL A 184 30.02 10.85 -23.97
CA VAL A 184 31.00 11.86 -24.43
C VAL A 184 31.89 12.34 -23.28
N VAL A 185 31.35 12.52 -22.07
CA VAL A 185 32.13 12.91 -20.89
C VAL A 185 33.00 11.76 -20.35
N ALA A 186 32.49 10.53 -20.35
CA ALA A 186 33.25 9.35 -19.93
C ALA A 186 34.42 9.04 -20.87
N GLU A 187 34.32 9.39 -22.15
CA GLU A 187 35.41 9.29 -23.13
C GLU A 187 36.53 10.32 -22.89
N VAL A 188 36.26 11.37 -22.09
CA VAL A 188 37.20 12.47 -21.79
C VAL A 188 37.75 12.47 -20.35
N LEU A 189 37.02 11.94 -19.34
CA LEU A 189 37.32 12.13 -17.90
C LEU A 189 37.35 10.83 -17.06
N SER A 190 37.69 9.70 -17.67
CA SER A 190 37.27 8.32 -17.34
C SER A 190 37.60 7.67 -15.97
N SER A 191 38.03 8.34 -14.90
CA SER A 191 38.52 7.61 -13.70
C SER A 191 38.18 8.12 -12.30
N ASP A 192 37.41 9.21 -12.14
CA ASP A 192 37.16 9.77 -10.79
C ASP A 192 35.88 9.22 -10.11
N LEU A 193 36.00 8.81 -8.84
CA LEU A 193 34.91 8.36 -7.97
C LEU A 193 33.90 9.48 -7.71
N ALA A 194 34.34 10.74 -7.61
CA ALA A 194 33.44 11.88 -7.53
C ALA A 194 32.58 12.01 -8.80
N GLY A 195 33.15 11.69 -9.96
CA GLY A 195 32.42 11.58 -11.23
C GLY A 195 31.36 10.48 -11.20
N LYS A 196 31.67 9.30 -10.65
CA LYS A 196 30.69 8.20 -10.51
C LYS A 196 29.56 8.52 -9.54
N GLN A 197 29.84 9.19 -8.43
CA GLN A 197 28.83 9.64 -7.48
C GLN A 197 27.97 10.76 -8.05
N ALA A 198 28.57 11.71 -8.77
CA ALA A 198 27.83 12.75 -9.49
C ALA A 198 26.90 12.14 -10.56
N LEU A 199 27.35 11.12 -11.29
CA LEU A 199 26.53 10.37 -12.25
C LEU A 199 25.38 9.62 -11.57
N ALA A 200 25.61 8.97 -10.41
CA ALA A 200 24.55 8.28 -9.67
C ALA A 200 23.48 9.27 -9.16
N ARG A 201 23.89 10.42 -8.60
CA ARG A 201 22.96 11.49 -8.20
C ARG A 201 22.26 12.13 -9.39
N GLY A 202 22.95 12.26 -10.54
CA GLY A 202 22.38 12.71 -11.81
C GLY A 202 21.26 11.77 -12.28
N LYS A 203 21.50 10.46 -12.26
CA LYS A 203 20.49 9.44 -12.58
C LYS A 203 19.27 9.46 -11.66
N LEU A 204 19.47 9.63 -10.35
CA LEU A 204 18.35 9.76 -9.41
C LEU A 204 17.54 11.05 -9.66
N ARG A 205 18.22 12.16 -9.94
CA ARG A 205 17.58 13.43 -10.32
C ARG A 205 16.81 13.35 -11.63
N LEU A 206 17.32 12.58 -12.60
CA LEU A 206 16.63 12.30 -13.85
C LEU A 206 15.38 11.44 -13.64
N ALA A 207 15.43 10.49 -12.71
CA ALA A 207 14.31 9.60 -12.42
C ALA A 207 13.12 10.33 -11.79
N ALA A 208 13.37 11.41 -11.02
CA ALA A 208 12.34 12.24 -10.40
C ALA A 208 11.69 13.21 -11.41
N PHE A 209 10.40 13.48 -11.25
CA PHE A 209 9.74 14.52 -12.02
C PHE A 209 10.18 15.92 -11.56
N SER A 210 10.22 16.85 -12.50
CA SER A 210 10.54 18.24 -12.15
C SER A 210 9.42 18.87 -11.32
N ARG A 211 9.76 19.88 -10.51
CA ARG A 211 8.76 20.63 -9.72
C ARG A 211 7.59 21.14 -10.56
N GLN A 212 7.85 21.62 -11.79
CA GLN A 212 6.80 22.12 -12.68
C GLN A 212 5.86 21.00 -13.13
N GLN A 213 6.40 19.82 -13.46
CA GLN A 213 5.62 18.64 -13.83
C GLN A 213 4.75 18.17 -12.67
N GLU A 214 5.26 18.14 -11.44
CA GLU A 214 4.48 17.81 -10.25
C GLU A 214 3.33 18.79 -10.02
N LEU A 215 3.59 20.11 -10.11
CA LEU A 215 2.53 21.12 -9.92
C LEU A 215 1.48 21.04 -11.04
N GLN A 216 1.88 20.75 -12.29
CA GLN A 216 0.94 20.54 -13.39
C GLN A 216 0.08 19.29 -13.15
N ALA A 217 0.69 18.19 -12.72
CA ALA A 217 -0.01 16.95 -12.40
C ALA A 217 -0.99 17.14 -11.23
N ASP A 218 -0.59 17.88 -10.18
CA ASP A 218 -1.47 18.22 -9.05
C ASP A 218 -2.72 18.98 -9.53
N VAL A 219 -2.56 19.96 -10.43
CA VAL A 219 -3.69 20.76 -10.95
C VAL A 219 -4.66 19.93 -11.77
N ILE A 220 -4.14 19.10 -12.67
CA ILE A 220 -4.96 18.21 -13.52
C ILE A 220 -5.62 17.14 -12.65
N GLY A 221 -4.87 16.55 -11.71
CA GLY A 221 -5.32 15.50 -10.80
C GLY A 221 -6.45 15.98 -9.89
N VAL A 222 -6.33 17.14 -9.26
CA VAL A 222 -7.39 17.72 -8.39
C VAL A 222 -8.66 18.05 -9.19
N ARG A 223 -8.52 18.55 -10.43
CA ARG A 223 -9.67 18.80 -11.29
C ARG A 223 -10.38 17.51 -11.65
N THR A 224 -9.64 16.52 -12.14
CA THR A 224 -10.15 15.19 -12.49
C THR A 224 -10.85 14.53 -11.30
N LEU A 225 -10.27 14.66 -10.11
CA LEU A 225 -10.82 14.15 -8.86
C LEU A 225 -12.19 14.75 -8.53
N GLY A 226 -12.29 16.09 -8.56
CA GLY A 226 -13.55 16.79 -8.28
C GLY A 226 -14.63 16.57 -9.35
N GLU A 227 -14.24 16.46 -10.61
CA GLU A 227 -15.14 16.12 -11.73
C GLU A 227 -15.64 14.67 -11.66
N ALA A 228 -14.81 13.74 -11.18
CA ALA A 228 -15.19 12.35 -10.93
C ALA A 228 -16.14 12.17 -9.72
N GLY A 229 -16.46 13.27 -9.02
CA GLY A 229 -17.37 13.26 -7.87
C GLY A 229 -16.71 12.86 -6.55
N TYR A 230 -15.37 12.82 -6.48
CA TYR A 230 -14.64 12.59 -5.23
C TYR A 230 -14.34 13.91 -4.50
N ASP A 231 -14.05 13.81 -3.21
CA ASP A 231 -13.58 14.93 -2.40
C ASP A 231 -12.30 15.55 -3.00
N PRO A 232 -12.35 16.80 -3.49
CA PRO A 232 -11.22 17.44 -4.15
C PRO A 232 -10.08 17.78 -3.17
N TYR A 233 -10.32 17.75 -1.86
CA TYR A 233 -9.29 17.96 -0.83
C TYR A 233 -8.48 16.71 -0.51
N ALA A 234 -8.84 15.55 -1.07
CA ALA A 234 -8.20 14.28 -0.73
C ALA A 234 -6.70 14.21 -1.10
N ALA A 235 -6.27 14.91 -2.16
CA ALA A 235 -4.85 15.02 -2.50
C ALA A 235 -4.02 15.61 -1.35
N ALA A 236 -4.52 16.69 -0.72
CA ALA A 236 -3.86 17.31 0.42
C ALA A 236 -3.85 16.39 1.65
N ARG A 237 -4.96 15.70 1.94
CA ARG A 237 -5.06 14.75 3.06
C ARG A 237 -4.12 13.55 2.90
N PHE A 238 -3.98 13.05 1.68
CA PHE A 238 -3.05 11.95 1.41
C PHE A 238 -1.59 12.39 1.53
N LEU A 239 -1.21 13.57 1.02
CA LEU A 239 0.14 14.13 1.20
C LEU A 239 0.49 14.31 2.69
N ASP A 240 -0.47 14.73 3.53
CA ASP A 240 -0.29 14.80 4.98
C ASP A 240 -0.10 13.39 5.60
N SER A 241 -0.86 12.40 5.13
CA SER A 241 -0.72 11.00 5.58
C SER A 241 0.66 10.43 5.22
N MET A 242 1.18 10.75 4.04
CA MET A 242 2.52 10.39 3.61
C MET A 242 3.61 11.05 4.46
N ALA A 243 3.45 12.34 4.80
CA ALA A 243 4.39 13.04 5.67
C ALA A 243 4.45 12.40 7.07
N ARG A 244 3.29 12.03 7.63
CA ARG A 244 3.21 11.30 8.91
C ARG A 244 3.83 9.91 8.82
N TYR A 245 3.59 9.19 7.72
CA TYR A 245 4.23 7.91 7.49
C TYR A 245 5.75 8.02 7.45
N SER A 246 6.27 9.02 6.74
CA SER A 246 7.71 9.25 6.67
C SER A 246 8.32 9.49 8.05
N GLN A 247 7.71 10.37 8.85
CA GLN A 247 8.12 10.62 10.24
C GLN A 247 8.01 9.36 11.12
N PHE A 248 7.03 8.49 10.88
CA PHE A 248 6.90 7.24 11.60
C PHE A 248 8.04 6.27 11.23
N THR A 249 8.46 6.22 9.98
CA THR A 249 9.52 5.30 9.53
C THR A 249 10.93 5.80 9.75
N SER A 250 11.19 7.12 9.72
CA SER A 250 12.54 7.68 9.85
C SER A 250 13.17 7.41 11.21
N VAL A 251 14.36 6.80 11.22
CA VAL A 251 15.27 6.70 12.38
C VAL A 251 16.07 7.98 12.57
N ASP A 252 16.33 8.71 11.48
CA ASP A 252 17.04 9.98 11.44
C ASP A 252 16.22 11.00 10.62
N PRO A 253 15.81 12.15 11.20
CA PRO A 253 15.08 13.20 10.48
C PRO A 253 15.82 13.78 9.28
N ASP A 254 17.15 13.67 9.25
CA ASP A 254 18.03 14.26 8.24
C ASP A 254 18.53 13.24 7.19
N ALA A 255 18.22 11.94 7.33
CA ALA A 255 18.59 10.91 6.37
C ALA A 255 17.67 10.95 5.13
N ASP A 256 18.28 10.88 3.95
CA ASP A 256 17.62 10.94 2.64
C ASP A 256 16.53 9.86 2.55
N GLN A 257 15.27 10.30 2.59
CA GLN A 257 14.09 9.46 2.74
C GLN A 257 13.76 8.79 1.41
N SER A 258 14.40 7.65 1.10
CA SER A 258 14.01 6.83 -0.05
C SER A 258 12.70 6.08 0.24
N LEU A 259 11.60 6.81 0.38
CA LEU A 259 10.27 6.27 0.20
C LEU A 259 10.03 6.23 -1.31
N ASP A 260 9.73 5.06 -1.88
CA ASP A 260 9.71 4.86 -3.34
C ASP A 260 8.82 5.90 -4.08
N PHE A 261 7.67 6.28 -3.53
CA PHE A 261 6.86 7.38 -4.08
C PHE A 261 7.48 8.76 -3.90
N LEU A 262 7.98 9.12 -2.71
CA LEU A 262 8.57 10.45 -2.48
C LEU A 262 9.91 10.63 -3.20
N SER A 263 10.55 9.53 -3.58
CA SER A 263 11.77 9.53 -4.39
C SER A 263 11.48 9.98 -5.82
N SER A 264 10.35 9.58 -6.41
CA SER A 264 9.92 10.03 -7.75
C SER A 264 9.04 11.29 -7.72
N HIS A 265 8.28 11.49 -6.64
CA HIS A 265 7.34 12.59 -6.39
C HIS A 265 7.62 13.29 -5.05
N PRO A 266 8.67 14.15 -4.96
CA PRO A 266 9.02 14.81 -3.72
C PRO A 266 7.85 15.58 -3.10
N ASN A 267 7.59 15.35 -1.81
CA ASN A 267 6.60 16.13 -1.07
C ASN A 267 7.16 17.56 -0.86
N ALA A 268 6.33 18.56 -1.12
CA ALA A 268 6.64 19.94 -0.81
C ALA A 268 5.42 20.59 -0.15
N PRO A 269 5.57 21.37 0.93
CA PRO A 269 4.46 22.11 1.53
C PRO A 269 3.67 22.95 0.52
N GLN A 270 4.34 23.43 -0.53
CA GLN A 270 3.73 24.15 -1.64
C GLN A 270 2.69 23.32 -2.41
N ARG A 271 2.88 21.99 -2.55
CA ARG A 271 1.92 21.09 -3.23
C ARG A 271 0.63 20.94 -2.45
N VAL A 272 0.73 20.80 -1.11
CA VAL A 272 -0.45 20.75 -0.22
C VAL A 272 -1.28 22.03 -0.36
N GLU A 273 -0.64 23.20 -0.33
CA GLU A 273 -1.34 24.48 -0.49
C GLU A 273 -1.89 24.69 -1.90
N LEU A 274 -1.18 24.22 -2.93
CA LEU A 274 -1.66 24.21 -4.31
C LEU A 274 -2.92 23.36 -4.43
N ALA A 275 -2.88 22.10 -3.95
CA ALA A 275 -4.00 21.18 -4.00
C ALA A 275 -5.24 21.77 -3.30
N LYS A 276 -5.07 22.31 -2.08
CA LYS A 276 -6.15 23.01 -1.36
C LYS A 276 -6.71 24.20 -2.14
N ARG A 277 -5.85 25.00 -2.79
CA ARG A 277 -6.29 26.15 -3.59
C ARG A 277 -7.13 25.72 -4.79
N HIS A 278 -6.71 24.67 -5.51
CA HIS A 278 -7.49 24.15 -6.64
C HIS A 278 -8.78 23.48 -6.18
N ALA A 279 -8.77 22.78 -5.04
CA ALA A 279 -9.96 22.18 -4.46
C ALA A 279 -11.05 23.21 -4.13
N ARG A 280 -10.67 24.42 -3.68
CA ARG A 280 -11.61 25.53 -3.40
C ARG A 280 -12.44 25.96 -4.61
N ALA A 281 -12.03 25.65 -5.84
CA ALA A 281 -12.83 25.94 -7.03
C ALA A 281 -14.13 25.11 -7.07
N PHE A 282 -14.17 23.97 -6.39
CA PHE A 282 -15.36 23.12 -6.24
C PHE A 282 -16.23 23.51 -5.04
N GLY A 283 -15.67 24.25 -4.08
CA GLY A 283 -16.38 24.70 -2.87
C GLY A 283 -15.52 24.57 -1.61
N PRO A 284 -16.06 24.94 -0.43
CA PRO A 284 -15.41 24.70 0.86
C PRO A 284 -15.17 23.20 1.13
N GLU A 285 -14.19 22.90 1.97
CA GLU A 285 -13.88 21.52 2.39
C GLU A 285 -15.11 20.83 2.99
N GLY A 286 -15.36 19.58 2.55
CA GLY A 286 -16.50 18.78 3.00
C GLY A 286 -17.86 19.15 2.35
N THR A 287 -17.89 20.06 1.38
CA THR A 287 -19.14 20.45 0.69
C THR A 287 -19.34 19.84 -0.68
N HIS A 288 -18.29 19.29 -1.29
CA HIS A 288 -18.32 18.69 -2.64
C HIS A 288 -17.67 17.32 -2.65
N GLY A 289 -18.25 16.41 -3.44
CA GLY A 289 -17.74 15.06 -3.66
C GLY A 289 -17.89 14.11 -2.46
N GLU A 290 -17.82 12.81 -2.73
CA GLU A 290 -17.77 11.79 -1.67
C GLU A 290 -16.33 11.40 -1.32
N THR A 291 -16.08 11.06 -0.05
CA THR A 291 -14.81 10.42 0.35
C THR A 291 -14.80 8.94 -0.02
N GLY A 292 -15.96 8.31 -0.09
CA GLY A 292 -16.10 6.87 -0.35
C GLY A 292 -15.57 5.97 0.77
N ARG A 293 -15.46 6.51 1.99
CA ARG A 293 -14.83 5.82 3.13
C ARG A 293 -15.41 4.43 3.41
N GLU A 294 -16.72 4.27 3.36
CA GLU A 294 -17.34 3.01 3.81
C GLU A 294 -17.06 1.84 2.85
N TYR A 295 -17.21 2.05 1.53
CA TYR A 295 -16.87 1.01 0.56
C TYR A 295 -15.36 0.81 0.42
N TYR A 296 -14.56 1.85 0.68
CA TYR A 296 -13.12 1.73 0.78
C TYR A 296 -12.70 0.77 1.90
N LEU A 297 -13.21 1.00 3.12
CA LEU A 297 -12.92 0.14 4.26
C LEU A 297 -13.37 -1.31 4.01
N ASN A 298 -14.51 -1.52 3.35
CA ASN A 298 -14.94 -2.87 2.95
C ASN A 298 -13.99 -3.53 1.93
N GLY A 299 -13.41 -2.73 1.03
CA GLY A 299 -12.49 -3.21 0.00
C GLY A 299 -11.13 -3.62 0.55
N ILE A 300 -10.65 -2.98 1.62
CA ILE A 300 -9.34 -3.26 2.22
C ILE A 300 -9.38 -4.15 3.47
N ASP A 301 -10.56 -4.53 3.97
CA ASP A 301 -10.66 -5.42 5.13
C ASP A 301 -10.18 -6.84 4.76
N GLY A 302 -9.05 -7.22 5.36
CA GLY A 302 -8.31 -8.44 5.04
C GLY A 302 -7.07 -8.21 4.16
N LEU A 303 -6.80 -6.98 3.71
CA LEU A 303 -5.62 -6.63 2.90
C LEU A 303 -4.34 -7.01 3.63
N LEU A 304 -3.43 -7.73 2.96
CA LEU A 304 -2.12 -8.10 3.49
C LEU A 304 -1.30 -6.84 3.86
N TYR A 305 -0.86 -6.75 5.11
CA TYR A 305 -0.09 -5.65 5.66
C TYR A 305 1.34 -6.09 6.00
N GLY A 306 2.33 -5.22 5.70
CA GLY A 306 3.75 -5.53 5.92
C GLY A 306 4.26 -6.57 4.94
N ASP A 307 5.34 -7.29 5.25
CA ASP A 307 5.95 -8.20 4.29
C ASP A 307 5.07 -9.39 3.88
N SER A 308 5.32 -9.93 2.68
CA SER A 308 4.63 -11.14 2.23
C SER A 308 5.26 -12.40 2.87
N PRO A 309 4.48 -13.46 3.17
CA PRO A 309 5.03 -14.70 3.72
C PRO A 309 6.16 -15.33 2.90
N GLN A 310 6.17 -15.05 1.59
CA GLN A 310 7.16 -15.54 0.63
C GLN A 310 8.50 -14.80 0.74
N GLU A 311 8.51 -13.55 1.22
CA GLU A 311 9.70 -12.70 1.36
C GLU A 311 10.22 -12.68 2.80
N GLY A 312 9.57 -13.38 3.73
CA GLY A 312 9.83 -13.29 5.16
C GLY A 312 9.08 -12.14 5.83
N PHE A 313 9.31 -11.95 7.12
CA PHE A 313 8.59 -11.02 7.97
C PHE A 313 9.58 -10.19 8.79
N VAL A 314 9.36 -8.88 8.81
CA VAL A 314 9.96 -7.98 9.78
C VAL A 314 9.00 -7.81 10.97
N ARG A 315 9.53 -7.98 12.18
CA ARG A 315 8.83 -7.73 13.46
C ARG A 315 9.76 -6.95 14.37
N GLY A 316 9.58 -5.63 14.43
CA GLY A 316 10.52 -4.76 15.13
C GLY A 316 11.92 -4.83 14.51
N GLN A 317 12.90 -5.32 15.27
CA GLN A 317 14.29 -5.48 14.82
C GLN A 317 14.60 -6.91 14.32
N THR A 318 13.60 -7.80 14.29
CA THR A 318 13.80 -9.19 13.90
C THR A 318 13.32 -9.40 12.47
N PHE A 319 14.16 -10.03 11.65
CA PHE A 319 13.75 -10.64 10.39
C PHE A 319 13.56 -12.14 10.57
N LEU A 320 12.46 -12.69 10.05
CA LEU A 320 12.13 -14.12 10.09
C LEU A 320 11.68 -14.59 8.71
N HIS A 321 12.15 -15.74 8.24
CA HIS A 321 11.68 -16.30 6.99
C HIS A 321 11.26 -17.76 7.16
N GLY A 322 9.95 -18.01 7.02
CA GLY A 322 9.34 -19.32 7.28
C GLY A 322 9.88 -20.41 6.35
N GLN A 323 9.92 -20.14 5.04
CA GLN A 323 10.39 -21.11 4.03
C GLN A 323 11.91 -21.35 4.07
N LEU A 324 12.72 -20.29 4.19
CA LEU A 324 14.18 -20.42 4.34
C LEU A 324 14.58 -20.99 5.72
N GLY A 325 13.67 -20.94 6.69
CA GLY A 325 13.87 -21.50 8.02
C GLY A 325 14.86 -20.72 8.88
N ILE A 326 14.99 -19.40 8.66
CA ILE A 326 16.02 -18.55 9.29
C ILE A 326 15.42 -17.34 10.00
N ARG A 327 16.16 -16.84 10.99
CA ARG A 327 15.93 -15.53 11.62
C ARG A 327 17.24 -14.86 12.00
N PHE A 328 17.19 -13.54 12.15
CA PHE A 328 18.23 -12.74 12.78
C PHE A 328 17.65 -11.44 13.34
N ASP A 329 18.39 -10.80 14.22
CA ASP A 329 18.06 -9.51 14.80
C ASP A 329 19.10 -8.47 14.37
N VAL A 330 18.64 -7.31 13.93
CA VAL A 330 19.49 -6.12 13.72
C VAL A 330 19.65 -5.33 15.03
N PRO A 331 20.68 -4.48 15.17
CA PRO A 331 20.84 -3.70 16.39
C PRO A 331 19.70 -2.70 16.67
N VAL A 332 19.59 -2.28 17.93
CA VAL A 332 18.62 -1.25 18.34
C VAL A 332 18.89 0.03 17.58
N GLY A 333 17.80 0.65 17.10
CA GLY A 333 17.87 1.85 16.28
C GLY A 333 18.07 1.56 14.80
N PHE A 334 18.17 0.30 14.36
CA PHE A 334 18.16 -0.01 12.94
C PHE A 334 16.72 -0.11 12.40
N GLN A 335 16.55 0.29 11.15
CA GLN A 335 15.35 0.08 10.36
C GLN A 335 15.63 -1.00 9.32
N ILE A 336 14.76 -2.02 9.26
CA ILE A 336 14.83 -3.06 8.23
C ILE A 336 13.94 -2.67 7.04
N ASP A 337 14.48 -2.78 5.84
CA ASP A 337 13.80 -2.67 4.56
C ASP A 337 13.90 -4.02 3.83
N ASN A 338 12.80 -4.77 3.82
CA ASN A 338 12.73 -6.08 3.18
C ASN A 338 12.41 -5.92 1.70
N LYS A 339 13.38 -6.22 0.82
CA LYS A 339 13.20 -6.22 -0.63
C LYS A 339 13.21 -7.64 -1.17
N VAL A 340 12.65 -7.83 -2.35
CA VAL A 340 12.56 -9.13 -3.05
C VAL A 340 13.93 -9.81 -3.19
N GLU A 341 14.98 -9.04 -3.48
CA GLU A 341 16.33 -9.58 -3.72
C GLU A 341 17.22 -9.64 -2.47
N ALA A 342 16.92 -8.83 -1.44
CA ALA A 342 17.75 -8.68 -0.26
C ALA A 342 16.99 -8.01 0.89
N VAL A 343 17.37 -8.34 2.12
CA VAL A 343 16.99 -7.59 3.31
C VAL A 343 18.07 -6.55 3.58
N LEU A 344 17.68 -5.28 3.57
CA LEU A 344 18.56 -4.17 3.93
C LEU A 344 18.24 -3.70 5.34
N ALA A 345 19.24 -3.23 6.07
CA ALA A 345 19.00 -2.50 7.30
C ALA A 345 19.96 -1.33 7.46
N THR A 346 19.45 -0.17 7.87
CA THR A 346 20.23 1.04 8.09
C THR A 346 20.11 1.48 9.55
N GLY A 347 21.19 1.99 10.12
CA GLY A 347 21.24 2.42 11.50
C GLY A 347 22.12 3.65 11.72
N PRO A 348 22.22 4.13 12.96
CA PRO A 348 22.96 5.34 13.30
C PRO A 348 24.43 5.29 12.89
N GLY A 349 25.00 6.43 12.50
CA GLY A 349 26.42 6.54 12.16
C GLY A 349 26.78 5.95 10.79
N ASP A 350 25.88 6.08 9.81
CA ASP A 350 26.02 5.58 8.45
C ASP A 350 26.25 4.06 8.38
N VAL A 351 25.73 3.28 9.33
CA VAL A 351 25.89 1.82 9.32
C VAL A 351 24.80 1.19 8.46
N ALA A 352 25.19 0.28 7.57
CA ALA A 352 24.28 -0.45 6.71
C ALA A 352 24.57 -1.95 6.74
N ILE A 353 23.52 -2.76 6.62
CA ILE A 353 23.57 -4.21 6.57
C ILE A 353 22.82 -4.64 5.31
N ARG A 354 23.42 -5.55 4.54
CA ARG A 354 22.74 -6.30 3.48
C ARG A 354 22.76 -7.77 3.83
N PHE A 355 21.59 -8.39 3.80
CA PHE A 355 21.40 -9.83 3.92
C PHE A 355 20.76 -10.38 2.64
N ASP A 356 21.32 -11.42 2.07
CA ASP A 356 20.69 -12.18 0.98
C ASP A 356 21.09 -13.66 1.01
N GLY A 357 20.44 -14.45 0.16
CA GLY A 357 20.70 -15.89 0.02
C GLY A 357 20.98 -16.25 -1.43
N VAL A 358 21.96 -17.13 -1.65
CA VAL A 358 22.26 -17.70 -2.96
C VAL A 358 22.23 -19.22 -2.89
N ALA A 359 21.87 -19.84 -4.01
CA ALA A 359 21.94 -21.29 -4.14
C ALA A 359 23.41 -21.76 -4.09
N ASP A 360 23.67 -22.76 -3.26
CA ASP A 360 24.98 -23.39 -3.12
C ASP A 360 25.16 -24.47 -4.19
N ASN A 361 25.52 -24.03 -5.39
CA ASN A 361 25.62 -24.90 -6.56
C ASN A 361 26.99 -25.60 -6.67
N GLN A 362 27.91 -25.31 -5.74
CA GLN A 362 29.29 -25.77 -5.79
C GLN A 362 29.71 -26.27 -4.41
N LYS A 363 30.25 -27.48 -4.31
CA LYS A 363 30.83 -28.02 -3.05
C LYS A 363 32.15 -27.33 -2.65
N ILE A 364 32.25 -26.01 -2.81
CA ILE A 364 33.41 -25.22 -2.39
C ILE A 364 33.32 -24.91 -0.91
N SER A 365 34.45 -24.80 -0.23
CA SER A 365 34.48 -24.36 1.17
C SER A 365 34.01 -22.90 1.27
N LEU A 366 33.41 -22.51 2.39
CA LEU A 366 32.97 -21.11 2.59
C LEU A 366 34.11 -20.08 2.48
N PRO A 367 35.34 -20.35 2.95
CA PRO A 367 36.49 -19.50 2.66
C PRO A 367 36.76 -19.31 1.16
N ASN A 368 36.70 -20.39 0.37
CA ASN A 368 36.87 -20.32 -1.09
C ASN A 368 35.70 -19.61 -1.78
N TYR A 369 34.49 -19.72 -1.22
CA TYR A 369 33.34 -18.95 -1.69
C TYR A 369 33.54 -17.44 -1.49
N ILE A 370 34.04 -17.00 -0.33
CA ILE A 370 34.36 -15.57 -0.09
C ILE A 370 35.42 -15.07 -1.10
N SER A 371 36.44 -15.88 -1.39
CA SER A 371 37.52 -15.49 -2.31
C SER A 371 37.20 -15.64 -3.81
N SER A 372 35.96 -16.02 -4.17
CA SER A 372 35.56 -16.24 -5.57
C SER A 372 35.34 -14.97 -6.41
N GLY A 373 35.58 -13.79 -5.84
CA GLY A 373 35.65 -12.51 -6.57
C GLY A 373 34.40 -11.63 -6.54
N TRP A 374 33.35 -12.02 -5.79
CA TRP A 374 32.13 -11.21 -5.65
C TRP A 374 32.23 -10.11 -4.56
N VAL A 375 33.28 -10.12 -3.73
CA VAL A 375 33.54 -9.10 -2.70
C VAL A 375 34.61 -8.13 -3.19
N THR A 376 34.22 -6.90 -3.53
CA THR A 376 35.16 -5.82 -3.87
C THR A 376 35.96 -5.39 -2.64
N GLY A 377 37.27 -5.21 -2.78
CA GLY A 377 38.14 -4.73 -1.69
C GLY A 377 38.40 -5.76 -0.58
N LEU A 378 38.13 -7.04 -0.83
CA LEU A 378 38.39 -8.13 0.11
C LEU A 378 39.84 -8.13 0.60
N LEU A 379 40.03 -8.37 1.90
CA LEU A 379 41.34 -8.55 2.54
C LEU A 379 41.57 -10.06 2.77
N PRO A 380 42.33 -10.76 1.90
CA PRO A 380 42.39 -12.23 1.91
C PRO A 380 42.91 -12.82 3.22
N ASP A 381 43.87 -12.16 3.87
CA ASP A 381 44.46 -12.62 5.14
C ASP A 381 43.48 -12.60 6.32
N THR A 382 42.32 -11.97 6.15
CA THR A 382 41.27 -11.90 7.18
C THR A 382 40.22 -13.00 7.06
N ILE A 383 40.27 -13.81 5.99
CA ILE A 383 39.33 -14.91 5.76
C ILE A 383 39.56 -15.98 6.84
N ARG A 384 38.49 -16.29 7.58
CA ARG A 384 38.52 -17.26 8.67
C ARG A 384 37.25 -18.09 8.70
N THR A 385 37.41 -19.39 8.91
CA THR A 385 36.28 -20.28 9.23
C THR A 385 35.81 -19.98 10.65
N ILE A 386 34.50 -19.88 10.82
CA ILE A 386 33.84 -19.68 12.11
C ILE A 386 32.64 -20.61 12.23
N THR A 387 32.00 -20.62 13.40
CA THR A 387 30.67 -21.21 13.55
C THR A 387 29.69 -20.14 14.02
N VAL A 388 28.48 -20.18 13.48
CA VAL A 388 27.40 -19.26 13.87
C VAL A 388 26.25 -20.09 14.41
N ASN A 389 26.07 -20.11 15.73
CA ASN A 389 25.04 -20.91 16.40
C ASN A 389 25.01 -22.38 15.93
N GLY A 390 26.20 -22.99 15.79
CA GLY A 390 26.38 -24.38 15.34
C GLY A 390 26.33 -24.58 13.82
N LEU A 391 26.16 -23.51 13.04
CA LEU A 391 26.16 -23.57 11.57
C LEU A 391 27.58 -23.33 11.02
N GLU A 392 27.90 -24.02 9.92
CA GLU A 392 29.12 -23.78 9.15
C GLU A 392 29.12 -22.36 8.60
N ALA A 393 30.16 -21.59 8.91
CA ALA A 393 30.27 -20.21 8.49
C ALA A 393 31.72 -19.80 8.18
N ALA A 394 31.88 -18.72 7.43
CA ALA A 394 33.17 -18.04 7.27
C ALA A 394 32.97 -16.54 7.33
N THR A 395 34.00 -15.81 7.74
CA THR A 395 33.98 -14.35 7.75
C THR A 395 35.27 -13.78 7.20
N ALA A 396 35.20 -12.57 6.67
CA ALA A 396 36.33 -11.80 6.19
C ALA A 396 36.04 -10.30 6.34
N ARG A 397 37.09 -9.49 6.21
CA ARG A 397 37.00 -8.05 6.09
C ARG A 397 37.26 -7.62 4.65
N ALA A 398 36.64 -6.52 4.25
CA ALA A 398 36.96 -5.80 3.03
C ALA A 398 37.06 -4.30 3.34
N SER A 399 37.81 -3.56 2.54
CA SER A 399 37.88 -2.10 2.61
C SER A 399 37.87 -1.55 1.19
N ALA A 400 36.95 -0.62 0.91
CA ALA A 400 36.85 0.04 -0.39
C ALA A 400 36.38 1.48 -0.20
N ASP A 401 37.07 2.42 -0.86
CA ASP A 401 36.80 3.85 -0.77
C ASP A 401 36.75 4.37 0.68
N ARG A 402 35.59 4.89 1.09
CA ARG A 402 35.30 5.41 2.44
C ARG A 402 34.66 4.39 3.38
N TRP A 403 34.60 3.12 3.00
CA TRP A 403 33.85 2.08 3.69
C TRP A 403 34.74 0.91 4.11
N ASP A 404 34.52 0.44 5.33
CA ASP A 404 35.01 -0.86 5.80
C ASP A 404 33.83 -1.83 5.92
N PHE A 405 34.09 -3.10 5.60
CA PHE A 405 33.07 -4.14 5.55
C PHE A 405 33.45 -5.35 6.39
N ASP A 406 32.43 -5.98 6.98
CA ASP A 406 32.47 -7.33 7.52
C ASP A 406 31.56 -8.20 6.66
N ILE A 407 32.14 -9.26 6.12
CA ILE A 407 31.46 -10.26 5.33
C ILE A 407 31.31 -11.48 6.22
N THR A 408 30.09 -11.96 6.39
CA THR A 408 29.83 -13.25 7.04
C THR A 408 28.97 -14.09 6.11
N VAL A 409 29.43 -15.30 5.78
CA VAL A 409 28.67 -16.27 4.98
C VAL A 409 28.34 -17.49 5.84
N ILE A 410 27.12 -18.01 5.73
CA ILE A 410 26.60 -19.09 6.57
C ILE A 410 25.89 -20.10 5.67
N ARG A 411 26.27 -21.38 5.79
CA ARG A 411 25.66 -22.46 4.99
C ARG A 411 24.52 -23.13 5.74
N ILE A 412 23.38 -23.30 5.08
CA ILE A 412 22.26 -24.12 5.54
C ILE A 412 21.74 -24.93 4.36
N GLY A 413 22.00 -26.25 4.36
CA GLY A 413 21.56 -27.12 3.28
C GLY A 413 22.11 -26.65 1.93
N PRO A 414 21.26 -26.43 0.90
CA PRO A 414 21.68 -26.02 -0.43
C PRO A 414 21.78 -24.49 -0.60
N GLN A 415 21.88 -23.72 0.49
CA GLN A 415 21.94 -22.26 0.45
C GLN A 415 23.12 -21.71 1.23
N ILE A 416 23.71 -20.64 0.69
CA ILE A 416 24.65 -19.77 1.38
C ILE A 416 23.95 -18.45 1.63
N PHE A 417 23.82 -18.10 2.91
CA PHE A 417 23.35 -16.81 3.36
C PHE A 417 24.54 -15.87 3.55
N ARG A 418 24.38 -14.61 3.16
CA ARG A 418 25.46 -13.62 3.16
C ARG A 418 25.02 -12.39 3.92
N PHE A 419 25.83 -11.98 4.88
CA PHE A 419 25.77 -10.67 5.51
C PHE A 419 26.93 -9.82 5.02
N LEU A 420 26.62 -8.61 4.60
CA LEU A 420 27.59 -7.54 4.36
C LEU A 420 27.23 -6.39 5.29
N THR A 421 28.05 -6.18 6.31
CA THR A 421 27.94 -5.00 7.20
C THR A 421 28.91 -3.95 6.70
N ALA A 422 28.43 -2.75 6.39
CA ALA A 422 29.21 -1.63 5.90
C ALA A 422 29.20 -0.49 6.94
N VAL A 423 30.36 0.10 7.19
CA VAL A 423 30.51 1.29 8.06
C VAL A 423 31.50 2.27 7.47
N PRO A 424 31.46 3.57 7.84
CA PRO A 424 32.54 4.49 7.49
C PRO A 424 33.89 3.96 7.95
N LYS A 425 34.91 4.14 7.09
CA LYS A 425 36.26 3.63 7.33
C LYS A 425 36.81 4.04 8.70
N GLY A 426 37.33 3.08 9.45
CA GLY A 426 37.82 3.27 10.81
C GLY A 426 36.75 3.37 11.90
N SER A 427 35.46 3.22 11.56
CA SER A 427 34.39 3.21 12.56
C SER A 427 34.52 2.00 13.50
N PRO A 428 34.43 2.21 14.84
CA PRO A 428 34.48 1.12 15.81
C PRO A 428 33.21 0.24 15.77
N ALA A 429 32.15 0.66 15.07
CA ALA A 429 30.87 -0.04 15.03
C ALA A 429 30.91 -1.36 14.23
N LEU A 430 31.92 -1.58 13.38
CA LEU A 430 31.93 -2.70 12.44
C LEU A 430 31.86 -4.06 13.13
N GLU A 431 32.81 -4.33 14.03
CA GLU A 431 32.86 -5.64 14.70
C GLU A 431 31.65 -5.83 15.61
N THR A 432 31.26 -4.80 16.37
CA THR A 432 30.11 -4.88 17.29
C THR A 432 28.82 -5.20 16.54
N THR A 433 28.57 -4.52 15.41
CA THR A 433 27.38 -4.75 14.58
C THR A 433 27.39 -6.15 13.97
N ALA A 434 28.51 -6.54 13.36
CA ALA A 434 28.63 -7.85 12.71
C ALA A 434 28.58 -9.01 13.72
N ALA A 435 29.17 -8.84 14.91
CA ALA A 435 29.11 -9.83 15.98
C ALA A 435 27.68 -10.02 16.51
N GLN A 436 26.89 -8.95 16.63
CA GLN A 436 25.48 -9.06 17.03
C GLN A 436 24.65 -9.83 15.98
N LEU A 437 24.85 -9.56 14.69
CA LEU A 437 24.19 -10.31 13.61
C LEU A 437 24.56 -11.80 13.65
N ARG A 438 25.85 -12.11 13.83
CA ARG A 438 26.31 -13.49 14.01
C ARG A 438 25.66 -14.15 15.22
N ALA A 439 25.63 -13.47 16.36
CA ALA A 439 25.06 -14.02 17.59
C ALA A 439 23.53 -14.28 17.46
N SER A 440 22.81 -13.45 16.70
CA SER A 440 21.35 -13.56 16.54
C SER A 440 20.92 -14.50 15.41
N PHE A 441 21.76 -14.72 14.38
CA PHE A 441 21.41 -15.55 13.24
C PHE A 441 21.28 -17.02 13.62
N ARG A 442 20.10 -17.59 13.39
CA ARG A 442 19.85 -19.03 13.63
C ARG A 442 18.69 -19.55 12.79
N ARG A 443 18.53 -20.88 12.81
CA ARG A 443 17.29 -21.49 12.32
C ARG A 443 16.12 -21.09 13.21
N ILE A 444 14.96 -20.85 12.60
CA ILE A 444 13.71 -20.72 13.35
C ILE A 444 13.32 -22.07 13.93
N THR A 445 12.68 -22.04 15.10
CA THR A 445 12.06 -23.22 15.69
C THR A 445 10.74 -23.55 14.98
N PRO A 446 10.24 -24.80 15.08
CA PRO A 446 8.92 -25.15 14.56
C PRO A 446 7.79 -24.30 15.16
N GLN A 447 7.91 -23.91 16.43
CA GLN A 447 6.96 -23.03 17.10
C GLN A 447 6.99 -21.61 16.52
N GLU A 448 8.18 -21.05 16.29
CA GLU A 448 8.32 -19.76 15.61
C GLU A 448 7.73 -19.83 14.19
N ALA A 449 8.06 -20.87 13.42
CA ALA A 449 7.51 -21.07 12.08
C ALA A 449 5.96 -21.15 12.07
N ALA A 450 5.36 -21.86 13.03
CA ALA A 450 3.90 -21.95 13.16
C ALA A 450 3.25 -20.63 13.63
N SER A 451 3.99 -19.79 14.34
CA SER A 451 3.53 -18.48 14.81
C SER A 451 3.64 -17.38 13.74
N LEU A 452 4.37 -17.63 12.65
CA LEU A 452 4.53 -16.68 11.54
C LEU A 452 3.23 -16.57 10.74
N LYS A 453 2.34 -15.72 11.22
CA LYS A 453 1.11 -15.37 10.51
C LYS A 453 1.26 -14.00 9.83
N PRO A 454 0.76 -13.88 8.59
CA PRO A 454 0.71 -12.60 7.91
C PRO A 454 -0.21 -11.64 8.66
N LEU A 455 0.24 -10.38 8.77
CA LEU A 455 -0.58 -9.31 9.28
C LEU A 455 -1.52 -8.81 8.19
N ARG A 456 -2.67 -8.30 8.60
CA ARG A 456 -3.69 -7.77 7.72
C ARG A 456 -4.23 -6.46 8.28
N VAL A 457 -4.68 -5.61 7.37
CA VAL A 457 -5.60 -4.54 7.73
C VAL A 457 -6.93 -5.20 8.12
N ARG A 458 -7.39 -4.96 9.34
CA ARG A 458 -8.73 -5.31 9.80
C ARG A 458 -9.53 -4.06 10.04
N VAL A 459 -10.76 -4.04 9.56
CA VAL A 459 -11.69 -2.95 9.85
C VAL A 459 -12.57 -3.34 11.03
N VAL A 460 -12.52 -2.53 12.08
CA VAL A 460 -13.28 -2.75 13.31
C VAL A 460 -14.21 -1.58 13.57
N THR A 461 -15.40 -1.88 14.08
CA THR A 461 -16.34 -0.87 14.54
C THR A 461 -16.05 -0.57 16.01
N VAL A 462 -15.86 0.71 16.33
CA VAL A 462 -15.57 1.18 17.69
C VAL A 462 -16.78 0.89 18.58
N GLY A 463 -16.60 0.11 19.65
CA GLY A 463 -17.63 -0.20 20.64
C GLY A 463 -17.85 0.93 21.65
N ALA A 464 -18.89 0.80 22.48
CA ALA A 464 -19.22 1.80 23.51
C ALA A 464 -18.12 1.96 24.58
N ASN A 465 -17.35 0.91 24.84
CA ASN A 465 -16.26 0.89 25.82
C ASN A 465 -14.87 1.05 25.17
N ASP A 466 -14.81 1.23 23.85
CA ASP A 466 -13.54 1.39 23.16
C ASP A 466 -13.02 2.83 23.26
N ASN A 467 -11.70 2.94 23.39
CA ASN A 467 -10.98 4.19 23.24
C ASN A 467 -9.70 3.95 22.42
N ILE A 468 -8.94 5.00 22.15
CA ILE A 468 -7.69 4.88 21.38
C ILE A 468 -6.72 3.90 22.04
N GLY A 469 -6.64 3.86 23.37
CA GLY A 469 -5.80 2.93 24.11
C GLY A 469 -6.21 1.47 23.92
N THR A 470 -7.50 1.15 24.06
CA THR A 470 -7.99 -0.22 23.89
C THR A 470 -7.82 -0.71 22.45
N LEU A 471 -8.07 0.15 21.46
CA LEU A 471 -7.94 -0.18 20.05
C LEU A 471 -6.47 -0.30 19.62
N SER A 472 -5.62 0.64 20.00
CA SER A 472 -4.20 0.61 19.66
C SER A 472 -3.46 -0.57 20.32
N ALA A 473 -3.86 -1.00 21.51
CA ALA A 473 -3.28 -2.18 22.15
C ALA A 473 -3.38 -3.47 21.30
N ARG A 474 -4.40 -3.55 20.44
CA ARG A 474 -4.65 -4.66 19.51
C ARG A 474 -3.73 -4.65 18.28
N MET A 475 -3.00 -3.56 18.04
CA MET A 475 -2.08 -3.47 16.92
C MET A 475 -0.93 -4.47 17.07
N MET A 476 -0.51 -5.03 15.94
CA MET A 476 0.61 -5.96 15.84
C MET A 476 1.66 -5.43 14.85
N GLY A 477 2.86 -6.02 14.89
CA GLY A 477 3.95 -5.70 13.96
C GLY A 477 4.86 -4.53 14.38
N THR A 478 4.53 -3.80 15.45
CA THR A 478 5.35 -2.71 15.99
C THR A 478 5.15 -2.55 17.49
N ASP A 479 6.17 -2.02 18.17
CA ASP A 479 6.08 -1.57 19.56
C ASP A 479 5.44 -0.17 19.67
N ARG A 480 5.50 0.64 18.60
CA ARG A 480 4.90 1.99 18.50
C ARG A 480 3.41 1.94 18.14
N LYS A 481 2.66 1.09 18.84
CA LYS A 481 1.27 0.73 18.53
C LYS A 481 0.31 1.93 18.43
N LEU A 482 0.40 2.84 19.40
CA LEU A 482 -0.43 4.05 19.46
C LEU A 482 -0.19 4.97 18.26
N GLU A 483 1.08 5.19 17.92
CA GLU A 483 1.48 6.03 16.81
C GLU A 483 1.04 5.42 15.49
N LEU A 484 1.25 4.12 15.29
CA LEU A 484 0.78 3.40 14.10
C LEU A 484 -0.74 3.50 13.97
N PHE A 485 -1.49 3.24 15.05
CA PHE A 485 -2.95 3.32 15.04
C PHE A 485 -3.44 4.71 14.62
N ARG A 486 -2.86 5.77 15.18
CA ARG A 486 -3.23 7.16 14.83
C ARG A 486 -2.89 7.46 13.37
N MET A 487 -1.69 7.11 12.94
CA MET A 487 -1.19 7.36 11.59
C MET A 487 -2.08 6.70 10.54
N ILE A 488 -2.32 5.38 10.64
CA ILE A 488 -3.11 4.68 9.62
C ILE A 488 -4.57 5.17 9.60
N ASN A 489 -5.10 5.73 10.68
CA ASN A 489 -6.47 6.24 10.74
C ASN A 489 -6.58 7.77 10.55
N ALA A 490 -5.51 8.44 10.11
CA ALA A 490 -5.41 9.89 9.96
C ALA A 490 -5.78 10.71 11.23
N LEU A 491 -5.68 10.10 12.43
CA LEU A 491 -6.03 10.75 13.69
C LEU A 491 -4.91 11.68 14.15
N GLY A 492 -5.25 12.93 14.45
CA GLY A 492 -4.32 13.88 15.08
C GLY A 492 -4.03 13.53 16.55
N PRO A 493 -3.08 14.20 17.21
CA PRO A 493 -2.67 13.89 18.59
C PRO A 493 -3.80 14.00 19.62
N THR A 494 -4.73 14.92 19.41
CA THR A 494 -5.87 15.21 20.30
C THR A 494 -7.18 14.58 19.83
N SER A 495 -7.19 13.93 18.66
CA SER A 495 -8.38 13.25 18.14
C SER A 495 -8.78 12.08 19.06
N ASN A 496 -10.10 11.85 19.16
CA ASN A 496 -10.72 10.70 19.83
C ASN A 496 -11.55 9.89 18.82
N VAL A 497 -11.86 8.64 19.18
CA VAL A 497 -12.78 7.78 18.42
C VAL A 497 -14.18 7.83 19.02
N ARG A 498 -15.21 7.64 18.19
CA ARG A 498 -16.62 7.61 18.62
C ARG A 498 -17.20 6.22 18.39
N PRO A 499 -18.07 5.71 19.30
CA PRO A 499 -18.79 4.47 19.06
C PRO A 499 -19.50 4.47 17.70
N GLY A 500 -19.47 3.33 17.01
CA GLY A 500 -20.01 3.17 15.65
C GLY A 500 -19.08 3.62 14.53
N THR A 501 -18.00 4.37 14.81
CA THR A 501 -17.00 4.70 13.78
C THR A 501 -16.22 3.46 13.39
N ARG A 502 -15.92 3.30 12.10
CA ARG A 502 -15.04 2.22 11.61
C ARG A 502 -13.60 2.70 11.48
N VAL A 503 -12.68 1.91 12.02
CA VAL A 503 -11.25 2.19 12.06
C VAL A 503 -10.45 0.97 11.61
N LYS A 504 -9.25 1.21 11.09
CA LYS A 504 -8.27 0.20 10.73
C LYS A 504 -7.46 -0.20 11.96
N ILE A 505 -7.24 -1.49 12.14
CA ILE A 505 -6.18 -2.05 13.00
C ILE A 505 -5.32 -3.01 12.20
N ILE A 506 -4.10 -3.25 12.65
CA ILE A 506 -3.21 -4.27 12.08
C ILE A 506 -3.19 -5.48 13.00
N SER A 507 -3.65 -6.63 12.52
CA SER A 507 -3.66 -7.90 13.26
C SER A 507 -3.56 -9.09 12.31
N GLU A 508 -3.47 -10.31 12.85
CA GLU A 508 -3.47 -11.56 12.06
C GLU A 508 -4.75 -11.80 11.25
#